data_AF-A0A925A1M2-F1
#
_entry.id   AF-A0A925A1M2-F1
#
_cell.length_a   1.000
_cell.length_b   1.000
_cell.length_c   1.000
_cell.angle_alpha   90.00
_cell.angle_beta   90.00
_cell.angle_gamma   90.00
#
_symmetry.space_group_name_H-M   'P 1'
#
loop_
_entity.id
_entity.type
_entity.pdbx_description
1 polymer ?
#
loop_
_entity_poly.entity_id
_entity_poly.type
_entity_poly.pdbx_seq_one_letter_code
_entity_poly.pdbx_strand_id
1 'polypeptide(L)'
;MYRIKTFRSMLLFFFTLICIVSGMSFRTVSFSSYPGNISSADTTIKTIPYSAETVRPLKILFDYYHHTRPNTKVGNHMITGSWVAGAGRYGWDDFVHTNTFDPVFTALEKEFYISIGGESFTKSLLSENDAVLIINPDNPKVVPEVPVITDTEISNLLSFVKQGGSLMIMINSGGSERASEDFESVQLRKLVQSFGLDWNNDDTHYSDVVIGDSHPYFYDVPVFHYGSGCTIQIMPSAERPEVLMEVASDKGYPDRHVKGPGIVMVRPGKGKVILVGDAGSWTGNISRPWADNEMILKQMFRYLKPDNKVAVPQYPTGKKWKYDVTIAGLQAIPVANSLSEIPKTEYKLFYPRERTGMPYLEGTASLTLTNTGRTKDNASSLEAKITNFKWFDKPLADTNQLARFTVSRQGKVTGVEAKGKAASWLAPDMPSLVALLPVDGIRPGDRWEINEAVRVPVLQGTELAPLRPVVTEVIYVRDTDISGRKCRLLRSSGEIWLKDLNIKVEDLLPPEEVNRMGGSHYRFLTDRGGKLLFKREQWVDHSTGIVAKARTQTRIVAWVHDLRKAVNVSNADKDNNMVVSLAQTVTLVLK
;
A
#
# COMPACT_ATOMS: atom_id res chain seq x y z
N MET A 1 25.89 -23.56 24.82
CA MET A 1 25.61 -23.31 26.25
C MET A 1 26.18 -21.93 26.62
N TYR A 2 25.43 -20.85 26.38
CA TYR A 2 25.64 -19.52 26.95
C TYR A 2 24.28 -18.81 26.97
N ARG A 3 23.81 -18.42 28.17
CA ARG A 3 22.51 -17.81 28.42
C ARG A 3 22.62 -16.29 28.28
N ILE A 4 21.81 -15.70 27.39
CA ILE A 4 21.51 -14.26 27.40
C ILE A 4 20.20 -14.08 28.19
N LYS A 5 20.32 -13.58 29.42
CA LYS A 5 19.21 -13.14 30.29
C LYS A 5 19.49 -11.70 30.69
N THR A 6 19.08 -10.72 29.88
CA THR A 6 18.95 -9.31 30.32
C THR A 6 18.21 -8.50 29.25
N PHE A 7 16.88 -8.60 29.20
CA PHE A 7 16.05 -7.66 28.43
C PHE A 7 14.73 -7.28 29.12
N ARG A 8 14.56 -7.65 30.41
CA ARG A 8 13.33 -7.38 31.18
C ARG A 8 13.40 -6.21 32.16
N SER A 9 14.57 -5.58 32.35
CA SER A 9 14.74 -4.53 33.38
C SER A 9 14.67 -3.09 32.86
N MET A 10 14.61 -2.86 31.55
CA MET A 10 14.54 -1.50 30.98
C MET A 10 13.11 -0.96 30.85
N LEU A 11 12.10 -1.83 30.80
CA LEU A 11 10.71 -1.41 30.60
C LEU A 11 9.99 -0.97 31.89
N LEU A 12 10.48 -1.39 33.06
CA LEU A 12 9.92 -0.98 34.35
C LEU A 12 10.41 0.40 34.81
N PHE A 13 11.48 0.92 34.24
CA PHE A 13 12.09 2.19 34.67
C PHE A 13 11.32 3.43 34.18
N PHE A 14 10.51 3.29 33.11
CA PHE A 14 9.74 4.41 32.54
C PHE A 14 8.42 4.69 33.26
N PHE A 15 7.89 3.74 34.03
CA PHE A 15 6.63 3.93 34.76
C PHE A 15 6.79 4.38 36.22
N THR A 16 7.99 4.22 36.81
CA THR A 16 8.22 4.53 38.23
C THR A 16 8.83 5.93 38.46
N LEU A 17 9.36 6.59 37.43
CA LEU A 17 10.03 7.90 37.58
C LEU A 17 9.06 9.11 37.66
N ILE A 18 7.76 8.91 37.45
CA ILE A 18 6.73 9.97 37.57
C ILE A 18 6.17 10.09 39.01
N CYS A 19 6.51 9.17 39.92
CA CYS A 19 5.90 9.13 41.27
C CYS A 19 6.85 9.42 42.45
N ILE A 20 8.13 9.78 42.25
CA ILE A 20 9.10 9.90 43.37
C ILE A 20 9.69 11.32 43.55
N VAL A 21 9.29 12.33 42.77
CA VAL A 21 9.78 13.71 42.95
C VAL A 21 8.64 14.70 43.23
N SER A 22 7.90 14.45 44.31
CA SER A 22 7.23 15.52 45.07
C SER A 22 6.89 14.98 46.46
N GLY A 23 7.80 15.17 47.42
CA GLY A 23 7.61 14.87 48.83
C GLY A 23 6.56 15.77 49.47
N MET A 24 5.28 15.50 49.18
CA MET A 24 4.15 16.08 49.91
C MET A 24 3.35 14.98 50.59
N SER A 25 3.27 15.11 51.92
CA SER A 25 2.42 14.32 52.81
C SER A 25 0.97 14.28 52.30
N PHE A 26 0.43 13.08 52.05
CA PHE A 26 -1.00 12.90 51.83
C PHE A 26 -1.76 13.19 53.14
N ARG A 27 -2.38 14.37 53.24
CA ARG A 27 -3.58 14.52 54.06
C ARG A 27 -4.74 13.92 53.27
N THR A 28 -5.39 12.91 53.83
CA THR A 28 -6.69 12.39 53.40
C THR A 28 -7.70 13.54 53.36
N VAL A 29 -8.02 14.01 52.15
CA VAL A 29 -9.18 14.86 51.88
C VAL A 29 -10.28 13.94 51.39
N SER A 30 -11.33 13.81 52.20
CA SER A 30 -12.58 13.15 51.83
C SER A 30 -13.25 13.91 50.68
N PHE A 31 -13.36 13.28 49.51
CA PHE A 31 -14.16 13.80 48.41
C PHE A 31 -15.65 13.56 48.72
N SER A 32 -16.41 14.64 48.85
CA SER A 32 -17.88 14.58 48.83
C SER A 32 -18.36 14.30 47.41
N SER A 33 -19.42 13.50 47.36
CA SER A 33 -20.06 12.90 46.21
C SER A 33 -20.60 13.91 45.18
N TYR A 34 -20.18 13.75 43.92
CA TYR A 34 -20.98 14.14 42.76
C TYR A 34 -21.79 12.90 42.28
N PRO A 35 -23.12 13.00 42.08
CA PRO A 35 -23.92 11.88 41.63
C PRO A 35 -23.88 11.80 40.11
N GLY A 36 -22.96 10.97 39.59
CA GLY A 36 -22.96 10.53 38.19
C GLY A 36 -22.95 9.01 38.17
N ASN A 37 -24.12 8.41 37.96
CA ASN A 37 -24.28 6.96 37.78
C ASN A 37 -23.51 6.52 36.52
N ILE A 38 -22.26 6.08 36.69
CA ILE A 38 -21.60 5.21 35.73
C ILE A 38 -22.05 3.80 36.09
N SER A 39 -23.04 3.28 35.36
CA SER A 39 -23.35 1.86 35.40
C SER A 39 -22.12 1.09 34.96
N SER A 40 -21.53 0.34 35.88
CA SER A 40 -20.49 -0.65 35.61
C SER A 40 -21.10 -1.79 34.79
N ALA A 41 -21.30 -1.56 33.51
CA ALA A 41 -21.60 -2.63 32.56
C ALA A 41 -20.33 -3.46 32.41
N ASP A 42 -20.45 -4.70 32.89
CA ASP A 42 -19.52 -5.81 32.79
C ASP A 42 -18.83 -5.83 31.41
N THR A 43 -17.62 -5.29 31.36
CA THR A 43 -16.76 -5.36 30.17
C THR A 43 -15.63 -6.30 30.50
N THR A 44 -15.91 -7.60 30.46
CA THR A 44 -14.86 -8.59 30.18
C THR A 44 -14.23 -8.20 28.85
N ILE A 45 -13.12 -7.47 28.92
CA ILE A 45 -12.30 -7.12 27.77
C ILE A 45 -11.73 -8.44 27.25
N LYS A 46 -12.44 -9.08 26.31
CA LYS A 46 -11.86 -10.16 25.51
C LYS A 46 -10.57 -9.61 24.92
N THR A 47 -9.45 -10.30 25.14
CA THR A 47 -8.15 -9.88 24.62
C THR A 47 -8.26 -9.65 23.11
N ILE A 48 -8.03 -8.42 22.68
CA ILE A 48 -8.03 -8.06 21.25
C ILE A 48 -6.58 -8.18 20.76
N PRO A 49 -6.25 -9.12 19.87
CA PRO A 49 -4.90 -9.20 19.31
C PRO A 49 -4.59 -7.92 18.54
N TYR A 50 -3.43 -7.33 18.83
CA TYR A 50 -2.92 -6.14 18.13
C TYR A 50 -2.15 -6.52 16.86
N SER A 51 -1.41 -7.62 16.89
CA SER A 51 -0.65 -8.10 15.74
C SER A 51 -1.55 -8.79 14.73
N ALA A 52 -1.20 -8.68 13.45
CA ALA A 52 -1.84 -9.46 12.41
C ALA A 52 -1.51 -10.95 12.57
N GLU A 53 -2.39 -11.81 12.09
CA GLU A 53 -2.12 -13.24 12.00
C GLU A 53 -0.94 -13.48 11.05
N THR A 54 -0.07 -14.44 11.37
CA THR A 54 1.01 -14.84 10.47
C THR A 54 0.41 -15.61 9.31
N VAL A 55 0.53 -15.07 8.10
CA VAL A 55 0.06 -15.74 6.89
C VAL A 55 1.12 -16.72 6.40
N ARG A 56 0.70 -17.90 5.93
CA ARG A 56 1.57 -18.72 5.07
C ARG A 56 1.79 -17.92 3.78
N PRO A 57 3.03 -17.68 3.32
CA PRO A 57 3.25 -17.04 2.03
C PRO A 57 2.68 -17.90 0.89
N LEU A 58 2.29 -17.27 -0.23
CA LEU A 58 1.89 -17.97 -1.45
C LEU A 58 3.12 -18.68 -2.01
N LYS A 59 3.01 -19.99 -2.26
CA LYS A 59 4.09 -20.79 -2.84
C LYS A 59 4.07 -20.70 -4.36
N ILE A 60 5.15 -20.23 -4.95
CA ILE A 60 5.30 -20.05 -6.39
C ILE A 60 6.45 -20.92 -6.88
N LEU A 61 6.15 -21.80 -7.82
CA LEU A 61 7.13 -22.61 -8.53
C LEU A 61 7.55 -21.87 -9.80
N PHE A 62 8.82 -21.49 -9.90
CA PHE A 62 9.42 -20.98 -11.14
C PHE A 62 9.96 -22.14 -11.94
N ASP A 63 9.52 -22.29 -13.17
CA ASP A 63 9.96 -23.36 -14.06
C ASP A 63 11.36 -23.10 -14.60
N TYR A 64 12.31 -23.92 -14.17
CA TYR A 64 13.65 -24.02 -14.75
C TYR A 64 13.96 -25.45 -15.23
N TYR A 65 12.93 -26.29 -15.41
CA TYR A 65 13.10 -27.60 -16.04
C TYR A 65 13.12 -27.44 -17.57
N HIS A 66 12.29 -26.54 -18.11
CA HIS A 66 12.23 -26.20 -19.53
C HIS A 66 13.10 -24.99 -19.89
N HIS A 67 14.11 -24.68 -19.06
CA HIS A 67 15.00 -23.56 -19.23
C HIS A 67 16.44 -23.97 -18.91
N THR A 68 17.40 -23.59 -19.75
CA THR A 68 18.82 -23.80 -19.49
C THR A 68 19.32 -22.91 -18.38
N ARG A 69 20.26 -23.43 -17.60
CA ARG A 69 20.97 -22.64 -16.61
C ARG A 69 22.08 -21.83 -17.29
N PRO A 70 22.46 -20.68 -16.70
CA PRO A 70 23.68 -19.97 -17.05
C PRO A 70 24.87 -20.93 -17.17
N ASN A 71 25.56 -20.91 -18.31
CA ASN A 71 26.69 -21.81 -18.59
C ASN A 71 27.87 -21.13 -19.30
N THR A 72 27.73 -19.86 -19.69
CA THR A 72 28.80 -19.09 -20.34
C THR A 72 29.83 -18.70 -19.29
N LYS A 73 31.07 -19.17 -19.44
CA LYS A 73 32.16 -18.82 -18.53
C LYS A 73 32.82 -17.51 -18.96
N VAL A 74 32.93 -16.57 -18.03
CA VAL A 74 33.71 -15.34 -18.21
C VAL A 74 34.89 -15.37 -17.22
N GLY A 75 36.09 -15.64 -17.74
CA GLY A 75 37.26 -15.91 -16.91
C GLY A 75 37.10 -17.19 -16.06
N ASN A 76 37.68 -17.19 -14.86
CA ASN A 76 37.77 -18.39 -14.01
C ASN A 76 36.62 -18.54 -13.00
N HIS A 77 35.89 -17.46 -12.71
CA HIS A 77 35.01 -17.39 -11.54
C HIS A 77 33.60 -16.89 -11.84
N MET A 78 33.29 -16.50 -13.08
CA MET A 78 31.97 -16.03 -13.45
C MET A 78 31.32 -17.00 -14.44
N ILE A 79 30.07 -17.34 -14.14
CA ILE A 79 29.17 -18.09 -15.02
C ILE A 79 27.93 -17.21 -15.21
N THR A 80 27.43 -17.18 -16.43
CA THR A 80 26.41 -16.21 -16.87
C THR A 80 25.66 -16.76 -18.08
N GLY A 81 24.49 -16.20 -18.36
CA GLY A 81 23.71 -16.46 -19.57
C GLY A 81 24.40 -15.94 -20.83
N SER A 82 23.87 -16.33 -21.99
CA SER A 82 24.38 -15.87 -23.28
C SER A 82 23.85 -14.48 -23.67
N TRP A 83 24.75 -13.61 -24.14
CA TRP A 83 24.39 -12.32 -24.73
C TRP A 83 23.94 -12.43 -26.18
N VAL A 84 24.38 -13.48 -26.88
CA VAL A 84 24.15 -13.65 -28.33
C VAL A 84 23.02 -14.64 -28.64
N ALA A 85 22.64 -15.48 -27.68
CA ALA A 85 21.58 -16.48 -27.80
C ALA A 85 20.65 -16.46 -26.58
N GLY A 86 19.49 -17.10 -26.70
CA GLY A 86 18.52 -17.23 -25.60
C GLY A 86 19.02 -18.09 -24.43
N ALA A 87 19.94 -19.02 -24.68
CA ALA A 87 20.41 -19.99 -23.69
C ALA A 87 20.96 -19.32 -22.41
N GLY A 88 20.44 -19.74 -21.27
CA GLY A 88 20.83 -19.26 -19.95
C GLY A 88 20.40 -17.83 -19.62
N ARG A 89 19.62 -17.15 -20.48
CA ARG A 89 18.94 -15.88 -20.12
C ARG A 89 17.91 -16.16 -19.01
N TYR A 90 17.42 -15.12 -18.33
CA TYR A 90 16.44 -15.28 -17.26
C TYR A 90 16.84 -16.23 -16.12
N GLY A 91 18.15 -16.50 -15.97
CA GLY A 91 18.68 -17.35 -14.92
C GLY A 91 18.31 -16.84 -13.52
N TRP A 92 18.16 -17.79 -12.60
CA TRP A 92 18.18 -17.57 -11.17
C TRP A 92 19.60 -17.92 -10.71
N ASP A 93 20.30 -16.99 -10.04
CA ASP A 93 21.75 -17.08 -9.75
C ASP A 93 22.67 -16.67 -10.93
N ASP A 94 22.32 -15.59 -11.62
CA ASP A 94 23.18 -14.92 -12.61
C ASP A 94 23.29 -13.42 -12.29
N PHE A 95 24.20 -13.11 -11.38
CA PHE A 95 24.43 -11.74 -10.91
C PHE A 95 25.21 -10.87 -11.92
N VAL A 96 25.52 -11.38 -13.12
CA VAL A 96 26.34 -10.68 -14.11
C VAL A 96 25.52 -10.21 -15.29
N HIS A 97 24.62 -11.05 -15.82
CA HIS A 97 23.85 -10.70 -17.00
C HIS A 97 22.67 -9.76 -16.67
N THR A 98 22.39 -8.79 -17.54
CA THR A 98 21.31 -7.81 -17.30
C THR A 98 19.92 -8.38 -17.56
N ASN A 99 19.80 -9.46 -18.34
CA ASN A 99 18.54 -10.16 -18.61
C ASN A 99 18.26 -11.33 -17.65
N THR A 100 18.53 -11.17 -16.35
CA THR A 100 18.34 -12.23 -15.34
C THR A 100 17.14 -11.92 -14.45
N PHE A 101 16.69 -12.92 -13.69
CA PHE A 101 15.53 -12.78 -12.81
C PHE A 101 15.93 -12.56 -11.34
N ASP A 102 17.22 -12.36 -11.04
CA ASP A 102 17.66 -12.01 -9.68
C ASP A 102 16.96 -10.77 -9.09
N PRO A 103 16.70 -9.70 -9.86
CA PRO A 103 15.89 -8.58 -9.38
C PRO A 103 14.43 -8.96 -9.08
N VAL A 104 13.84 -9.89 -9.84
CA VAL A 104 12.49 -10.42 -9.60
C VAL A 104 12.43 -11.13 -8.26
N PHE A 105 13.41 -12.01 -7.99
CA PHE A 105 13.47 -12.72 -6.70
C PHE A 105 13.65 -11.76 -5.54
N THR A 106 14.55 -10.77 -5.67
CA THR A 106 14.78 -9.73 -4.66
C THR A 106 13.52 -8.89 -4.39
N ALA A 107 12.74 -8.57 -5.42
CA ALA A 107 11.50 -7.81 -5.27
C ALA A 107 10.38 -8.59 -4.58
N LEU A 108 10.34 -9.92 -4.75
CA LEU A 108 9.23 -10.77 -4.35
C LEU A 108 9.47 -11.58 -3.07
N GLU A 109 10.73 -11.81 -2.66
CA GLU A 109 11.10 -12.72 -1.55
C GLU A 109 10.45 -12.37 -0.19
N LYS A 110 10.06 -11.11 0.03
CA LYS A 110 9.43 -10.67 1.28
C LYS A 110 7.95 -11.03 1.39
N GLU A 111 7.27 -11.23 0.26
CA GLU A 111 5.82 -11.49 0.21
C GLU A 111 5.49 -12.94 -0.20
N PHE A 112 6.37 -13.60 -0.96
CA PHE A 112 6.12 -14.89 -1.59
C PHE A 112 7.15 -15.95 -1.17
N TYR A 113 6.74 -17.22 -1.17
CA TYR A 113 7.65 -18.36 -1.03
C TYR A 113 8.00 -18.87 -2.41
N ILE A 114 9.23 -18.61 -2.84
CA ILE A 114 9.68 -18.90 -4.20
C ILE A 114 10.45 -20.22 -4.19
N SER A 115 10.10 -21.11 -5.11
CA SER A 115 10.77 -22.39 -5.34
C SER A 115 11.22 -22.47 -6.79
N ILE A 116 12.40 -23.02 -7.03
CA ILE A 116 12.93 -23.22 -8.37
C ILE A 116 12.71 -24.68 -8.78
N GLY A 117 11.91 -24.89 -9.82
CA GLY A 117 11.59 -26.20 -10.37
C GLY A 117 12.69 -26.72 -11.28
N GLY A 118 13.11 -27.97 -11.04
CA GLY A 118 14.08 -28.68 -11.89
C GLY A 118 13.55 -30.03 -12.37
N GLU A 119 12.25 -30.23 -12.32
CA GLU A 119 11.56 -31.45 -12.74
C GLU A 119 10.25 -31.12 -13.50
N SER A 120 9.70 -32.10 -14.21
CA SER A 120 8.48 -31.93 -15.00
C SER A 120 7.23 -31.68 -14.15
N PHE A 121 6.21 -31.07 -14.76
CA PHE A 121 4.95 -30.71 -14.08
C PHE A 121 4.07 -31.93 -13.77
N THR A 122 4.43 -32.68 -12.73
CA THR A 122 3.63 -33.78 -12.20
C THR A 122 2.51 -33.29 -11.29
N LYS A 123 1.45 -34.10 -11.12
CA LYS A 123 0.38 -33.79 -10.15
C LYS A 123 0.90 -33.63 -8.72
N SER A 124 1.93 -34.39 -8.35
CA SER A 124 2.54 -34.31 -7.01
C SER A 124 3.18 -32.94 -6.81
N LEU A 125 4.08 -32.53 -7.72
CA LEU A 125 4.76 -31.23 -7.67
C LEU A 125 3.75 -30.08 -7.64
N LEU A 126 2.75 -30.11 -8.51
CA LEU A 126 1.74 -29.06 -8.59
C LEU A 126 0.88 -28.96 -7.32
N SER A 127 0.63 -30.08 -6.62
CA SER A 127 -0.16 -30.08 -5.38
C SER A 127 0.53 -29.40 -4.19
N GLU A 128 1.84 -29.22 -4.26
CA GLU A 128 2.64 -28.59 -3.20
C GLU A 128 2.74 -27.07 -3.34
N ASN A 129 2.31 -26.54 -4.48
CA ASN A 129 2.46 -25.14 -4.89
C ASN A 129 1.09 -24.49 -5.09
N ASP A 130 1.02 -23.17 -4.87
CA ASP A 130 -0.22 -22.41 -5.07
C ASP A 130 -0.24 -21.79 -6.49
N ALA A 131 0.94 -21.50 -7.04
CA ALA A 131 1.10 -20.97 -8.39
C ALA A 131 2.34 -21.53 -9.11
N VAL A 132 2.30 -21.50 -10.44
CA VAL A 132 3.41 -21.85 -11.33
C VAL A 132 3.71 -20.66 -12.24
N LEU A 133 4.98 -20.39 -12.47
CA LEU A 133 5.45 -19.42 -13.46
C LEU A 133 6.30 -20.14 -14.51
N ILE A 134 5.92 -20.00 -15.77
CA ILE A 134 6.71 -20.43 -16.94
C ILE A 134 7.30 -19.17 -17.58
N ILE A 135 8.63 -19.12 -17.70
CA ILE A 135 9.35 -17.98 -18.26
C ILE A 135 10.01 -18.43 -19.55
N ASN A 136 9.52 -17.92 -20.68
CA ASN A 136 10.14 -17.98 -22.01
C ASN A 136 10.98 -19.24 -22.27
N PRO A 137 10.37 -20.44 -22.27
CA PRO A 137 11.08 -21.71 -22.28
C PRO A 137 12.00 -21.83 -23.49
N ASP A 138 13.18 -22.43 -23.32
CA ASP A 138 14.20 -22.42 -24.38
C ASP A 138 13.72 -23.18 -25.63
N ASN A 139 14.01 -22.63 -26.81
CA ASN A 139 13.70 -23.33 -28.06
C ASN A 139 14.62 -24.56 -28.24
N PRO A 140 14.09 -25.79 -28.31
CA PRO A 140 14.89 -27.01 -28.50
C PRO A 140 15.62 -27.05 -29.85
N LYS A 141 15.26 -26.22 -30.83
CA LYS A 141 16.03 -26.07 -32.07
C LYS A 141 17.36 -25.35 -31.85
N VAL A 142 17.44 -24.51 -30.83
CA VAL A 142 18.63 -23.76 -30.44
C VAL A 142 19.38 -24.49 -29.32
N VAL A 143 18.64 -25.09 -28.39
CA VAL A 143 19.17 -25.79 -27.22
C VAL A 143 18.57 -27.21 -27.08
N PRO A 144 19.07 -28.19 -27.85
CA PRO A 144 18.43 -29.51 -28.01
C PRO A 144 18.29 -30.35 -26.74
N GLU A 145 19.08 -30.07 -25.72
CA GLU A 145 19.06 -30.76 -24.44
C GLU A 145 17.89 -30.35 -23.53
N VAL A 146 17.23 -29.22 -23.81
CA VAL A 146 16.11 -28.75 -23.00
C VAL A 146 14.84 -29.53 -23.35
N PRO A 147 14.17 -30.16 -22.37
CA PRO A 147 12.88 -30.79 -22.58
C PRO A 147 11.83 -29.77 -23.03
N VAL A 148 10.92 -30.20 -23.89
CA VAL A 148 9.70 -29.43 -24.19
C VAL A 148 8.60 -29.82 -23.21
N ILE A 149 7.67 -28.89 -22.94
CA ILE A 149 6.49 -29.18 -22.13
C ILE A 149 5.67 -30.27 -22.82
N THR A 150 5.43 -31.38 -22.14
CA THR A 150 4.73 -32.53 -22.72
C THR A 150 3.19 -32.41 -22.64
N ASP A 151 2.47 -33.19 -23.46
CA ASP A 151 1.00 -33.29 -23.39
C ASP A 151 0.48 -33.73 -22.02
N THR A 152 1.27 -34.54 -21.30
CA THR A 152 0.93 -34.97 -19.94
C THR A 152 1.04 -33.81 -18.96
N GLU A 153 2.09 -33.00 -19.08
CA GLU A 153 2.28 -31.79 -18.27
C GLU A 153 1.21 -30.74 -18.55
N ILE A 154 0.88 -30.51 -19.83
CA ILE A 154 -0.23 -29.64 -20.23
C ILE A 154 -1.52 -30.11 -19.54
N SER A 155 -1.82 -31.42 -19.59
CA SER A 155 -2.99 -31.99 -18.93
C SER A 155 -2.98 -31.79 -17.40
N ASN A 156 -1.81 -31.91 -16.77
CA ASN A 156 -1.64 -31.69 -15.34
C ASN A 156 -1.83 -30.20 -14.97
N LEU A 157 -1.25 -29.27 -15.74
CA LEU A 157 -1.40 -27.82 -15.56
C LEU A 157 -2.85 -27.39 -15.74
N LEU A 158 -3.54 -27.90 -16.76
CA LEU A 158 -4.97 -27.65 -16.97
C LEU A 158 -5.80 -28.10 -15.76
N SER A 159 -5.50 -29.28 -15.21
CA SER A 159 -6.17 -29.79 -14.01
C SER A 159 -5.86 -28.95 -12.78
N PHE A 160 -4.59 -28.56 -12.59
CA PHE A 160 -4.12 -27.71 -11.49
C PHE A 160 -4.86 -26.37 -11.48
N VAL A 161 -4.93 -25.69 -12.62
CA VAL A 161 -5.65 -24.41 -12.74
C VAL A 161 -7.14 -24.58 -12.50
N LYS A 162 -7.79 -25.58 -13.11
CA LYS A 162 -9.23 -25.83 -12.89
C LYS A 162 -9.57 -26.08 -11.41
N GLN A 163 -8.63 -26.64 -10.65
CA GLN A 163 -8.79 -26.93 -9.22
C GLN A 163 -8.49 -25.75 -8.29
N GLY A 164 -7.94 -24.64 -8.80
CA GLY A 164 -7.70 -23.42 -8.03
C GLY A 164 -6.26 -22.92 -8.03
N GLY A 165 -5.33 -23.65 -8.66
CA GLY A 165 -3.96 -23.19 -8.87
C GLY A 165 -3.89 -22.02 -9.85
N SER A 166 -2.85 -21.20 -9.73
CA SER A 166 -2.61 -20.09 -10.66
C SER A 166 -1.43 -20.38 -11.58
N LEU A 167 -1.55 -20.01 -12.85
CA LEU A 167 -0.48 -20.14 -13.83
C LEU A 167 -0.15 -18.75 -14.39
N MET A 168 1.12 -18.40 -14.41
CA MET A 168 1.61 -17.24 -15.15
C MET A 168 2.57 -17.73 -16.22
N ILE A 169 2.43 -17.20 -17.43
CA ILE A 169 3.28 -17.50 -18.57
C ILE A 169 3.82 -16.17 -19.08
N MET A 170 5.13 -16.02 -19.10
CA MET A 170 5.82 -14.87 -19.69
C MET A 170 6.53 -15.32 -20.95
N ILE A 171 6.28 -14.65 -22.07
CA ILE A 171 6.93 -14.90 -23.37
C ILE A 171 7.57 -13.62 -23.87
N ASN A 172 8.31 -13.68 -24.98
CA ASN A 172 8.75 -12.48 -25.71
C ASN A 172 8.12 -12.42 -27.11
N SER A 173 8.47 -11.38 -27.88
CA SER A 173 8.24 -11.41 -29.32
C SER A 173 9.05 -12.50 -30.00
N GLY A 174 8.43 -13.17 -30.98
CA GLY A 174 9.08 -14.19 -31.81
C GLY A 174 9.15 -13.74 -33.27
N GLY A 175 9.95 -14.45 -34.08
CA GLY A 175 10.06 -14.19 -35.52
C GLY A 175 11.49 -14.29 -36.03
N SER A 176 11.67 -14.30 -37.35
CA SER A 176 12.99 -14.45 -37.99
C SER A 176 13.97 -13.33 -37.64
N GLU A 177 13.46 -12.13 -37.35
CA GLU A 177 14.28 -10.96 -36.94
C GLU A 177 14.68 -10.99 -35.46
N ARG A 178 14.07 -11.88 -34.66
CA ARG A 178 14.27 -12.03 -33.21
C ARG A 178 14.75 -13.44 -32.84
N ALA A 179 15.48 -14.10 -33.74
CA ALA A 179 15.95 -15.48 -33.53
C ALA A 179 16.79 -15.67 -32.25
N SER A 180 17.42 -14.61 -31.73
CA SER A 180 18.18 -14.63 -30.47
C SER A 180 17.30 -14.56 -29.20
N GLU A 181 16.01 -14.25 -29.34
CA GLU A 181 14.98 -14.19 -28.28
C GLU A 181 13.91 -15.28 -28.46
N ASP A 182 14.10 -16.17 -29.44
CA ASP A 182 13.18 -17.25 -29.77
C ASP A 182 13.02 -18.27 -28.64
N PHE A 183 11.85 -18.87 -28.54
CA PHE A 183 11.43 -19.75 -27.45
C PHE A 183 10.65 -20.96 -27.97
N GLU A 184 10.46 -21.98 -27.12
CA GLU A 184 9.63 -23.14 -27.46
C GLU A 184 8.18 -22.66 -27.62
N SER A 185 7.73 -22.55 -28.88
CA SER A 185 6.43 -21.99 -29.20
C SER A 185 5.38 -23.04 -29.58
N VAL A 186 5.74 -24.30 -29.80
CA VAL A 186 4.79 -25.32 -30.27
C VAL A 186 3.96 -25.85 -29.12
N GLN A 187 4.60 -26.40 -28.09
CA GLN A 187 3.90 -26.94 -26.93
C GLN A 187 3.38 -25.83 -26.02
N LEU A 188 4.13 -24.74 -25.87
CA LEU A 188 3.66 -23.58 -25.13
C LEU A 188 2.39 -22.97 -25.74
N ARG A 189 2.31 -22.84 -27.08
CA ARG A 189 1.09 -22.32 -27.73
C ARG A 189 -0.08 -23.27 -27.54
N LYS A 190 0.15 -24.59 -27.60
CA LYS A 190 -0.87 -25.60 -27.27
C LYS A 190 -1.40 -25.45 -25.83
N LEU A 191 -0.52 -25.22 -24.86
CA LEU A 191 -0.91 -24.93 -23.47
C LEU A 191 -1.75 -23.66 -23.36
N VAL A 192 -1.28 -22.56 -23.93
CA VAL A 192 -1.92 -21.24 -23.85
C VAL A 192 -3.30 -21.24 -24.54
N GLN A 193 -3.40 -21.85 -25.73
CA GLN A 193 -4.67 -22.01 -26.46
C GLN A 193 -5.68 -22.89 -25.71
N SER A 194 -5.22 -23.83 -24.88
CA SER A 194 -6.11 -24.63 -24.03
C SER A 194 -6.84 -23.79 -22.96
N PHE A 195 -6.39 -22.56 -22.71
CA PHE A 195 -7.05 -21.57 -21.86
C PHE A 195 -7.77 -20.46 -22.64
N GLY A 196 -7.83 -20.57 -23.97
CA GLY A 196 -8.47 -19.59 -24.86
C GLY A 196 -7.65 -18.32 -25.07
N LEU A 197 -6.33 -18.38 -24.89
CA LEU A 197 -5.42 -17.29 -25.23
C LEU A 197 -4.50 -17.70 -26.38
N ASP A 198 -3.92 -16.73 -27.06
CA ASP A 198 -2.81 -16.90 -27.99
C ASP A 198 -1.98 -15.60 -28.00
N TRP A 199 -0.89 -15.55 -28.75
CA TRP A 199 -0.10 -14.35 -28.98
C TRP A 199 0.15 -14.11 -30.45
N ASN A 200 0.29 -12.84 -30.81
CA ASN A 200 0.64 -12.43 -32.16
C ASN A 200 2.14 -12.58 -32.39
N ASN A 201 2.55 -12.84 -33.64
CA ASN A 201 3.96 -12.81 -34.02
C ASN A 201 4.37 -11.38 -34.40
N ASP A 202 4.09 -10.44 -33.50
CA ASP A 202 4.45 -9.03 -33.63
C ASP A 202 5.53 -8.65 -32.60
N ASP A 203 6.13 -7.47 -32.78
CA ASP A 203 7.14 -6.90 -31.89
C ASP A 203 6.66 -5.50 -31.52
N THR A 204 6.31 -5.31 -30.25
CA THR A 204 5.89 -4.00 -29.74
C THR A 204 7.04 -3.02 -29.71
N HIS A 205 8.28 -3.48 -29.89
CA HIS A 205 9.49 -2.77 -29.52
C HIS A 205 9.40 -2.33 -28.04
N TYR A 206 10.17 -1.33 -27.63
CA TYR A 206 9.98 -0.67 -26.35
C TYR A 206 8.67 0.13 -26.30
N SER A 207 7.96 0.01 -25.19
CA SER A 207 6.71 0.71 -24.91
C SER A 207 6.70 1.20 -23.47
N ASP A 208 6.79 2.52 -23.28
CA ASP A 208 6.54 3.13 -21.98
C ASP A 208 5.02 3.39 -21.85
N VAL A 209 4.36 2.54 -21.07
CA VAL A 209 2.91 2.58 -20.84
C VAL A 209 2.62 3.50 -19.67
N VAL A 210 1.94 4.62 -19.94
CA VAL A 210 1.45 5.52 -18.89
C VAL A 210 0.31 4.85 -18.14
N ILE A 211 0.51 4.62 -16.85
CA ILE A 211 -0.50 4.03 -15.98
C ILE A 211 -1.27 5.19 -15.35
N GLY A 212 -2.50 5.39 -15.81
CA GLY A 212 -3.35 6.46 -15.31
C GLY A 212 -3.74 6.26 -13.84
N ASP A 213 -4.00 7.36 -13.14
CA ASP A 213 -4.47 7.39 -11.74
C ASP A 213 -5.74 6.56 -11.47
N SER A 214 -6.53 6.30 -12.51
CA SER A 214 -7.76 5.49 -12.48
C SER A 214 -7.59 4.07 -12.99
N HIS A 215 -6.35 3.61 -13.26
CA HIS A 215 -6.10 2.33 -13.88
C HIS A 215 -6.75 1.17 -13.07
N PRO A 216 -7.49 0.26 -13.72
CA PRO A 216 -8.35 -0.69 -13.01
C PRO A 216 -7.60 -1.78 -12.25
N TYR A 217 -6.35 -2.07 -12.61
CA TYR A 217 -5.59 -3.21 -12.09
C TYR A 217 -4.27 -2.86 -11.42
N PHE A 218 -3.78 -1.64 -11.65
CA PHE A 218 -2.50 -1.17 -11.18
C PHE A 218 -2.67 0.21 -10.57
N TYR A 219 -1.94 0.48 -9.49
CA TYR A 219 -2.05 1.74 -8.74
C TYR A 219 -0.68 2.21 -8.28
N ASP A 220 -0.53 3.51 -8.05
CA ASP A 220 0.73 4.14 -7.60
C ASP A 220 1.94 3.87 -8.51
N VAL A 221 1.68 3.51 -9.77
CA VAL A 221 2.68 3.40 -10.83
C VAL A 221 2.36 4.50 -11.83
N PRO A 222 3.30 5.41 -12.16
CA PRO A 222 3.07 6.41 -13.19
C PRO A 222 3.33 5.86 -14.60
N VAL A 223 4.38 5.06 -14.74
CA VAL A 223 4.85 4.52 -16.02
C VAL A 223 5.34 3.08 -15.81
N PHE A 224 4.99 2.20 -16.73
CA PHE A 224 5.48 0.84 -16.84
C PHE A 224 6.25 0.69 -18.15
N HIS A 225 7.47 0.15 -18.09
CA HIS A 225 8.24 -0.14 -19.29
C HIS A 225 7.98 -1.58 -19.75
N TYR A 226 7.41 -1.73 -20.94
CA TYR A 226 7.21 -3.00 -21.64
C TYR A 226 8.27 -3.18 -22.73
N GLY A 227 9.05 -4.25 -22.67
CA GLY A 227 10.31 -4.39 -23.39
C GLY A 227 10.28 -5.36 -24.58
N SER A 228 10.00 -4.87 -25.79
CA SER A 228 10.10 -5.67 -27.04
C SER A 228 9.33 -7.00 -27.02
N GLY A 229 8.18 -7.01 -26.34
CA GLY A 229 7.27 -8.15 -26.32
C GLY A 229 6.35 -8.23 -27.54
N CYS A 230 5.31 -9.04 -27.42
CA CYS A 230 4.24 -9.17 -28.40
C CYS A 230 2.87 -8.77 -27.81
N THR A 231 1.86 -8.64 -28.66
CA THR A 231 0.47 -8.52 -28.22
C THR A 231 -0.20 -9.89 -28.08
N ILE A 232 -1.24 -9.94 -27.26
CA ILE A 232 -1.98 -11.14 -26.88
C ILE A 232 -3.32 -11.16 -27.61
N GLN A 233 -3.66 -12.32 -28.16
CA GLN A 233 -4.97 -12.59 -28.74
C GLN A 233 -5.86 -13.30 -27.71
N ILE A 234 -7.08 -12.79 -27.56
CA ILE A 234 -8.12 -13.40 -26.72
C ILE A 234 -9.03 -14.21 -27.63
N MET A 235 -9.04 -15.53 -27.49
CA MET A 235 -9.86 -16.42 -28.31
C MET A 235 -11.30 -16.48 -27.78
N PRO A 236 -12.29 -16.85 -28.61
CA PRO A 236 -13.69 -17.00 -28.18
C PRO A 236 -13.90 -18.01 -27.04
N SER A 237 -12.99 -18.96 -26.86
CA SER A 237 -13.00 -19.96 -25.78
C SER A 237 -12.50 -19.44 -24.43
N ALA A 238 -11.96 -18.21 -24.35
CA ALA A 238 -11.46 -17.64 -23.11
C ALA A 238 -12.55 -17.51 -22.05
N GLU A 239 -12.34 -18.13 -20.89
CA GLU A 239 -13.26 -17.99 -19.76
C GLU A 239 -12.94 -16.71 -18.98
N ARG A 240 -13.87 -15.73 -19.03
CA ARG A 240 -13.79 -14.45 -18.29
C ARG A 240 -12.45 -13.71 -18.51
N PRO A 241 -12.12 -13.33 -19.75
CA PRO A 241 -10.90 -12.60 -20.04
C PRO A 241 -10.93 -11.19 -19.45
N GLU A 242 -9.80 -10.78 -18.87
CA GLU A 242 -9.53 -9.46 -18.33
C GLU A 242 -8.21 -8.96 -18.93
N VAL A 243 -8.25 -7.90 -19.74
CA VAL A 243 -7.03 -7.22 -20.20
C VAL A 243 -6.50 -6.41 -19.04
N LEU A 244 -5.35 -6.82 -18.49
CA LEU A 244 -4.70 -6.12 -17.38
C LEU A 244 -3.90 -4.93 -17.87
N MET A 245 -3.31 -5.01 -19.07
CA MET A 245 -2.50 -3.96 -19.67
C MET A 245 -2.67 -3.94 -21.19
N GLU A 246 -2.94 -2.75 -21.73
CA GLU A 246 -2.80 -2.46 -23.16
C GLU A 246 -1.39 -1.93 -23.42
N VAL A 247 -0.76 -2.39 -24.49
CA VAL A 247 0.59 -1.96 -24.90
C VAL A 247 0.54 -1.38 -26.31
N ALA A 248 1.49 -0.51 -26.62
CA ALA A 248 1.62 0.09 -27.95
C ALA A 248 3.07 0.45 -28.25
N SER A 249 3.54 0.22 -29.47
CA SER A 249 4.87 0.64 -29.90
C SER A 249 5.09 2.13 -29.65
N ASP A 250 6.28 2.48 -29.14
CA ASP A 250 6.66 3.87 -28.95
C ASP A 250 6.67 4.61 -30.30
N LYS A 251 6.15 5.84 -30.28
CA LYS A 251 6.12 6.76 -31.43
C LYS A 251 7.50 7.05 -31.99
N GLY A 252 8.57 6.86 -31.21
CA GLY A 252 9.96 6.97 -31.65
C GLY A 252 10.39 5.93 -32.68
N TYR A 253 9.61 4.85 -32.88
CA TYR A 253 9.90 3.77 -33.83
C TYR A 253 8.84 3.73 -34.94
N PRO A 254 9.01 4.52 -36.03
CA PRO A 254 8.00 4.68 -37.07
C PRO A 254 7.81 3.42 -37.94
N ASP A 255 8.70 2.45 -37.83
CA ASP A 255 8.68 1.17 -38.56
C ASP A 255 7.78 0.11 -37.88
N ARG A 256 7.29 0.39 -36.66
CA ARG A 256 6.40 -0.51 -35.91
C ARG A 256 5.15 0.25 -35.46
N HIS A 257 3.98 -0.32 -35.71
CA HIS A 257 2.67 0.24 -35.33
C HIS A 257 1.81 -0.80 -34.62
N VAL A 258 2.40 -1.50 -33.65
CA VAL A 258 1.72 -2.55 -32.90
C VAL A 258 0.98 -1.93 -31.72
N LYS A 259 -0.27 -2.33 -31.52
CA LYS A 259 -1.08 -1.93 -30.37
C LYS A 259 -2.10 -3.02 -30.04
N GLY A 260 -2.21 -3.36 -28.76
CA GLY A 260 -3.21 -4.30 -28.27
C GLY A 260 -2.92 -4.79 -26.86
N PRO A 261 -3.62 -5.83 -26.39
CA PRO A 261 -3.40 -6.41 -25.06
C PRO A 261 -1.97 -6.92 -24.91
N GLY A 262 -1.24 -6.49 -23.88
CA GLY A 262 0.11 -7.02 -23.57
C GLY A 262 0.13 -7.92 -22.34
N ILE A 263 -0.85 -7.76 -21.44
CA ILE A 263 -1.04 -8.62 -20.28
C ILE A 263 -2.53 -8.96 -20.17
N VAL A 264 -2.84 -10.26 -20.17
CA VAL A 264 -4.22 -10.76 -20.11
C VAL A 264 -4.35 -11.83 -19.04
N MET A 265 -5.41 -11.73 -18.23
CA MET A 265 -5.80 -12.76 -17.28
C MET A 265 -7.10 -13.45 -17.73
N VAL A 266 -7.15 -14.77 -17.62
CA VAL A 266 -8.39 -15.58 -17.76
C VAL A 266 -8.59 -16.41 -16.50
N ARG A 267 -9.82 -16.90 -16.31
CA ARG A 267 -10.21 -17.63 -15.09
C ARG A 267 -10.89 -18.95 -15.44
N PRO A 268 -10.14 -19.95 -15.91
CA PRO A 268 -10.69 -21.26 -16.25
C PRO A 268 -10.98 -22.05 -14.97
N GLY A 269 -12.26 -22.37 -14.74
CA GLY A 269 -12.69 -23.02 -13.50
C GLY A 269 -12.45 -22.15 -12.25
N LYS A 270 -11.69 -22.67 -11.27
CA LYS A 270 -11.43 -22.00 -9.98
C LYS A 270 -10.11 -21.21 -9.93
N GLY A 271 -9.18 -21.50 -10.82
CA GLY A 271 -7.86 -20.88 -10.87
C GLY A 271 -7.80 -19.69 -11.81
N LYS A 272 -6.56 -19.27 -12.10
CA LYS A 272 -6.26 -18.13 -12.95
C LYS A 272 -5.12 -18.46 -13.90
N VAL A 273 -5.16 -17.89 -15.09
CA VAL A 273 -4.01 -17.89 -16.01
C VAL A 273 -3.71 -16.46 -16.40
N ILE A 274 -2.47 -16.02 -16.24
CA ILE A 274 -1.99 -14.72 -16.68
C ILE A 274 -0.96 -14.96 -17.79
N LEU A 275 -1.23 -14.44 -18.98
CA LEU A 275 -0.26 -14.39 -20.07
C LEU A 275 0.32 -12.98 -20.14
N VAL A 276 1.65 -12.91 -20.17
CA VAL A 276 2.44 -11.68 -20.29
C VAL A 276 3.24 -11.81 -21.58
N GLY A 277 3.04 -10.89 -22.53
CA GLY A 277 3.72 -10.94 -23.82
C GLY A 277 5.18 -10.47 -23.80
N ASP A 278 5.72 -10.16 -22.62
CA ASP A 278 7.13 -9.79 -22.43
C ASP A 278 7.71 -10.34 -21.12
N ALA A 279 8.81 -11.10 -21.21
CA ALA A 279 9.62 -11.54 -20.07
C ALA A 279 10.77 -10.54 -19.78
N GLY A 280 11.23 -9.79 -20.78
CA GLY A 280 12.32 -8.82 -20.68
C GLY A 280 12.02 -7.62 -19.77
N SER A 281 10.75 -7.25 -19.59
CA SER A 281 10.31 -6.17 -18.67
C SER A 281 10.79 -6.35 -17.24
N TRP A 282 10.99 -7.60 -16.80
CA TRP A 282 11.21 -7.95 -15.40
C TRP A 282 12.68 -8.14 -15.04
N THR A 283 13.57 -8.03 -16.03
CA THR A 283 15.02 -8.20 -15.81
C THR A 283 15.66 -6.90 -15.33
N GLY A 284 16.86 -6.54 -15.79
CA GLY A 284 17.48 -5.24 -15.54
C GLY A 284 16.61 -4.04 -15.95
N ASN A 285 15.60 -4.23 -16.80
CA ASN A 285 14.58 -3.20 -17.08
C ASN A 285 13.80 -2.77 -15.82
N ILE A 286 13.78 -3.57 -14.76
CA ILE A 286 13.21 -3.19 -13.46
C ILE A 286 13.91 -1.98 -12.83
N SER A 287 15.17 -1.73 -13.20
CA SER A 287 16.00 -0.65 -12.65
C SER A 287 15.92 0.65 -13.45
N ARG A 288 14.98 0.79 -14.39
CA ARG A 288 14.81 2.02 -15.17
C ARG A 288 14.36 3.17 -14.28
N PRO A 289 15.05 4.33 -14.27
CA PRO A 289 14.77 5.38 -13.30
C PRO A 289 13.47 6.19 -13.56
N TRP A 290 12.82 5.98 -14.70
CA TRP A 290 11.56 6.67 -15.07
C TRP A 290 10.34 5.74 -15.16
N ALA A 291 10.49 4.45 -14.85
CA ALA A 291 9.40 3.46 -14.83
C ALA A 291 9.44 2.67 -13.52
N ASP A 292 8.27 2.22 -13.04
CA ASP A 292 8.15 1.45 -11.80
C ASP A 292 7.67 0.01 -12.07
N ASN A 293 8.51 -0.72 -12.80
CA ASN A 293 8.29 -2.11 -13.15
C ASN A 293 8.23 -3.01 -11.91
N GLU A 294 8.98 -2.69 -10.85
CA GLU A 294 8.95 -3.46 -9.59
C GLU A 294 7.56 -3.43 -8.94
N MET A 295 6.92 -2.26 -8.89
CA MET A 295 5.60 -2.12 -8.32
C MET A 295 4.53 -2.86 -9.17
N ILE A 296 4.62 -2.80 -10.51
CA ILE A 296 3.75 -3.61 -11.38
C ILE A 296 3.97 -5.09 -11.14
N LEU A 297 5.22 -5.56 -11.06
CA LEU A 297 5.57 -6.96 -10.80
C LEU A 297 4.92 -7.45 -9.50
N LYS A 298 5.12 -6.74 -8.39
CA LYS A 298 4.51 -7.07 -7.09
C LYS A 298 2.98 -7.13 -7.18
N GLN A 299 2.35 -6.15 -7.82
CA GLN A 299 0.90 -6.12 -7.99
C GLN A 299 0.39 -7.25 -8.89
N MET A 300 1.11 -7.58 -9.96
CA MET A 300 0.80 -8.69 -10.86
C MET A 300 0.87 -10.04 -10.15
N PHE A 301 1.92 -10.27 -9.35
CA PHE A 301 2.08 -11.52 -8.59
C PHE A 301 1.01 -11.71 -7.51
N ARG A 302 0.43 -10.62 -6.98
CA ARG A 302 -0.73 -10.73 -6.08
C ARG A 302 -1.95 -11.34 -6.76
N TYR A 303 -2.13 -11.15 -8.08
CA TYR A 303 -3.27 -11.74 -8.80
C TYR A 303 -3.22 -13.27 -8.80
N LEU A 304 -2.04 -13.88 -8.60
CA LEU A 304 -1.86 -15.33 -8.50
C LEU A 304 -2.42 -15.93 -7.21
N LYS A 305 -2.77 -15.12 -6.20
CA LYS A 305 -3.42 -15.65 -4.99
C LYS A 305 -4.71 -16.38 -5.35
N PRO A 306 -5.01 -17.57 -4.80
CA PRO A 306 -6.28 -18.24 -5.04
C PRO A 306 -7.48 -17.35 -4.70
N ASP A 307 -8.58 -17.49 -5.44
CA ASP A 307 -9.79 -16.71 -5.18
C ASP A 307 -10.32 -16.98 -3.76
N ASN A 308 -10.39 -15.93 -2.93
CA ASN A 308 -10.90 -15.97 -1.57
C ASN A 308 -12.25 -15.23 -1.46
N LYS A 309 -12.92 -15.00 -2.59
CA LYS A 309 -14.22 -14.32 -2.72
C LYS A 309 -14.22 -12.94 -2.07
N VAL A 310 -13.08 -12.24 -2.13
CA VAL A 310 -12.99 -10.88 -1.60
C VAL A 310 -13.78 -9.94 -2.51
N ALA A 311 -14.86 -9.39 -1.98
CA ALA A 311 -15.70 -8.44 -2.69
C ALA A 311 -14.99 -7.10 -2.83
N VAL A 312 -14.67 -6.74 -4.07
CA VAL A 312 -14.18 -5.40 -4.43
C VAL A 312 -15.32 -4.39 -4.29
N PRO A 313 -15.10 -3.22 -3.64
CA PRO A 313 -16.16 -2.24 -3.43
C PRO A 313 -16.82 -1.82 -4.75
N GLN A 314 -18.15 -1.96 -4.80
CA GLN A 314 -18.95 -1.46 -5.92
C GLN A 314 -19.69 -0.20 -5.47
N TYR A 315 -19.53 0.87 -6.25
CA TYR A 315 -20.25 2.12 -6.05
C TYR A 315 -21.25 2.33 -7.20
N PRO A 316 -22.52 1.88 -7.08
CA PRO A 316 -23.53 2.17 -8.09
C PRO A 316 -23.80 3.68 -8.21
N THR A 317 -23.95 4.18 -9.44
CA THR A 317 -24.29 5.58 -9.70
C THR A 317 -25.55 5.99 -8.94
N GLY A 318 -25.52 7.13 -8.28
CA GLY A 318 -26.65 7.68 -7.50
C GLY A 318 -26.85 7.07 -6.12
N LYS A 319 -26.22 5.92 -5.80
CA LYS A 319 -26.27 5.35 -4.45
C LYS A 319 -25.52 6.26 -3.47
N LYS A 320 -26.07 6.36 -2.25
CA LYS A 320 -25.56 7.24 -1.19
C LYS A 320 -25.16 6.44 0.04
N TRP A 321 -24.05 6.82 0.66
CA TRP A 321 -23.58 6.29 1.94
C TRP A 321 -23.40 7.45 2.92
N LYS A 322 -24.00 7.34 4.11
CA LYS A 322 -23.98 8.39 5.13
C LYS A 322 -23.04 8.00 6.26
N TYR A 323 -22.09 8.87 6.55
CA TYR A 323 -21.11 8.69 7.61
C TYR A 323 -21.28 9.78 8.68
N ASP A 324 -21.21 9.38 9.94
CA ASP A 324 -20.89 10.31 11.02
C ASP A 324 -19.38 10.48 11.10
N VAL A 325 -18.95 11.73 11.29
CA VAL A 325 -17.55 12.10 11.43
C VAL A 325 -17.33 12.66 12.82
N THR A 326 -16.33 12.14 13.52
CA THR A 326 -15.84 12.69 14.79
C THR A 326 -14.36 13.02 14.67
N ILE A 327 -13.98 14.18 15.18
CA ILE A 327 -12.63 14.72 15.19
C ILE A 327 -12.23 14.91 16.64
N ALA A 328 -11.01 14.49 16.98
CA ALA A 328 -10.39 14.76 18.26
C ALA A 328 -8.94 15.21 18.06
N GLY A 329 -8.50 16.21 18.80
CA GLY A 329 -7.12 16.67 18.84
C GLY A 329 -6.66 16.91 20.27
N LEU A 330 -5.37 16.72 20.54
CA LEU A 330 -4.77 16.97 21.83
C LEU A 330 -3.34 17.48 21.66
N GLN A 331 -2.98 18.48 22.46
CA GLN A 331 -1.65 19.06 22.50
C GLN A 331 -1.02 18.86 23.87
N ALA A 332 0.22 18.39 23.89
CA ALA A 332 1.09 18.44 25.05
C ALA A 332 2.24 19.39 24.71
N ILE A 333 2.15 20.63 25.20
CA ILE A 333 3.17 21.66 25.04
C ILE A 333 3.54 22.12 26.45
N PRO A 334 4.81 22.03 26.84
CA PRO A 334 5.25 22.51 28.15
C PRO A 334 4.92 23.98 28.34
N VAL A 335 4.49 24.35 29.54
CA VAL A 335 4.23 25.76 29.91
C VAL A 335 5.51 26.60 29.77
N ALA A 336 6.69 26.00 30.00
CA ALA A 336 7.97 26.68 29.81
C ALA A 336 8.29 26.98 28.33
N ASN A 337 7.64 26.28 27.40
CA ASN A 337 7.77 26.51 25.96
C ASN A 337 6.81 27.62 25.53
N SER A 338 7.33 28.66 24.90
CA SER A 338 6.53 29.80 24.44
C SER A 338 5.54 29.46 23.32
N LEU A 339 5.65 28.29 22.69
CA LEU A 339 4.58 27.76 21.83
C LEU A 339 3.26 27.57 22.58
N SER A 340 3.31 27.38 23.90
CA SER A 340 2.10 27.29 24.72
C SER A 340 1.33 28.61 24.77
N GLU A 341 2.01 29.74 24.60
CA GLU A 341 1.48 31.11 24.64
C GLU A 341 0.83 31.54 23.32
N ILE A 342 1.13 30.86 22.21
CA ILE A 342 0.47 31.13 20.92
C ILE A 342 -1.04 30.89 21.07
N PRO A 343 -1.90 31.86 20.71
CA PRO A 343 -3.35 31.74 20.85
C PRO A 343 -3.91 30.52 20.12
N LYS A 344 -4.81 29.80 20.80
CA LYS A 344 -5.48 28.60 20.29
C LYS A 344 -6.99 28.83 20.28
N THR A 345 -7.47 29.56 19.27
CA THR A 345 -8.82 30.15 19.21
C THR A 345 -9.97 29.14 19.35
N GLU A 346 -9.77 27.91 18.89
CA GLU A 346 -10.80 26.87 18.91
C GLU A 346 -10.50 25.70 19.87
N TYR A 347 -9.50 25.81 20.74
CA TYR A 347 -9.20 24.77 21.73
C TYR A 347 -9.88 25.04 23.07
N LYS A 348 -10.28 23.96 23.75
CA LYS A 348 -10.61 23.97 25.19
C LYS A 348 -9.43 23.39 25.97
N LEU A 349 -9.41 23.63 27.29
CA LEU A 349 -8.36 23.10 28.16
C LEU A 349 -8.87 21.88 28.93
N PHE A 350 -8.14 20.77 28.82
CA PHE A 350 -8.27 19.59 29.66
C PHE A 350 -7.19 19.64 30.73
N TYR A 351 -7.56 19.50 32.01
CA TYR A 351 -6.64 19.58 33.14
C TYR A 351 -6.47 18.20 33.79
N PRO A 352 -5.59 17.32 33.27
CA PRO A 352 -5.28 16.05 33.93
C PRO A 352 -4.62 16.25 35.31
N ARG A 353 -4.09 17.44 35.58
CA ARG A 353 -3.59 17.92 36.87
C ARG A 353 -4.00 19.38 37.04
N GLU A 354 -4.16 19.82 38.28
CA GLU A 354 -4.65 21.17 38.64
C GLU A 354 -3.92 22.31 37.91
N ARG A 355 -2.61 22.16 37.67
CA ARG A 355 -1.75 23.18 37.03
C ARG A 355 -1.33 22.86 35.60
N THR A 356 -1.76 21.73 35.03
CA THR A 356 -1.33 21.29 33.70
C THR A 356 -2.52 21.34 32.75
N GLY A 357 -2.71 22.47 32.08
CA GLY A 357 -3.70 22.60 31.02
C GLY A 357 -3.18 22.01 29.71
N MET A 358 -3.90 21.06 29.14
CA MET A 358 -3.63 20.48 27.83
C MET A 358 -4.71 20.94 26.84
N PRO A 359 -4.36 21.70 25.80
CA PRO A 359 -5.32 22.07 24.77
C PRO A 359 -5.86 20.81 24.08
N TYR A 360 -7.19 20.67 24.03
CA TYR A 360 -7.87 19.67 23.21
C TYR A 360 -8.90 20.31 22.27
N LEU A 361 -9.15 19.64 21.16
CA LEU A 361 -10.07 20.03 20.10
C LEU A 361 -11.05 18.89 19.84
N GLU A 362 -12.33 19.20 19.67
CA GLU A 362 -13.33 18.24 19.22
C GLU A 362 -14.13 18.82 18.07
N GLY A 363 -14.48 17.97 17.12
CA GLY A 363 -15.34 18.35 16.00
C GLY A 363 -16.25 17.21 15.58
N THR A 364 -17.36 17.57 14.96
CA THR A 364 -18.30 16.59 14.40
C THR A 364 -18.80 17.07 13.05
N ALA A 365 -19.14 16.13 12.16
CA ALA A 365 -19.85 16.42 10.92
C ALA A 365 -20.66 15.21 10.46
N SER A 366 -21.52 15.43 9.46
CA SER A 366 -22.15 14.36 8.69
C SER A 366 -21.68 14.43 7.26
N LEU A 367 -21.26 13.28 6.72
CA LEU A 367 -20.76 13.15 5.35
C LEU A 367 -21.69 12.25 4.55
N THR A 368 -22.10 12.70 3.36
CA THR A 368 -22.82 11.86 2.40
C THR A 368 -21.95 11.63 1.17
N LEU A 369 -21.49 10.40 0.99
CA LEU A 369 -20.74 9.95 -0.17
C LEU A 369 -21.73 9.50 -1.25
N THR A 370 -21.57 9.98 -2.48
CA THR A 370 -22.41 9.63 -3.63
C THR A 370 -21.55 9.32 -4.83
N ASN A 371 -21.86 8.27 -5.59
CA ASN A 371 -21.24 8.09 -6.90
C ASN A 371 -21.98 8.94 -7.95
N THR A 372 -21.28 9.89 -8.57
CA THR A 372 -21.82 10.78 -9.59
C THR A 372 -21.68 10.23 -11.01
N GLY A 373 -20.84 9.22 -11.22
CA GLY A 373 -20.66 8.62 -12.55
C GLY A 373 -19.46 7.66 -12.64
N ARG A 374 -19.10 7.32 -13.87
CA ARG A 374 -17.89 6.53 -14.15
C ARG A 374 -16.99 7.26 -15.14
N THR A 375 -15.68 7.09 -14.98
CA THR A 375 -14.69 7.55 -15.95
C THR A 375 -14.62 6.60 -17.15
N LYS A 376 -13.82 6.95 -18.17
CA LYS A 376 -13.56 6.08 -19.33
C LYS A 376 -12.92 4.75 -18.94
N ASP A 377 -12.12 4.74 -17.87
CA ASP A 377 -11.45 3.54 -17.35
C ASP A 377 -12.35 2.74 -16.38
N ASN A 378 -13.66 3.00 -16.38
CA ASN A 378 -14.63 2.41 -15.46
C ASN A 378 -14.39 2.70 -13.96
N ALA A 379 -13.52 3.65 -13.62
CA ALA A 379 -13.36 4.13 -12.25
C ALA A 379 -14.61 4.91 -11.80
N SER A 380 -14.91 4.91 -10.50
CA SER A 380 -16.07 5.64 -9.95
C SER A 380 -15.69 7.08 -9.61
N SER A 381 -16.51 8.04 -10.00
CA SER A 381 -16.36 9.45 -9.60
C SER A 381 -17.20 9.71 -8.36
N LEU A 382 -16.55 9.87 -7.21
CA LEU A 382 -17.25 10.05 -5.94
C LEU A 382 -17.29 11.51 -5.52
N GLU A 383 -18.40 11.89 -4.91
CA GLU A 383 -18.62 13.19 -4.30
C GLU A 383 -19.03 13.01 -2.83
N ALA A 384 -18.25 13.61 -1.93
CA ALA A 384 -18.52 13.67 -0.50
C ALA A 384 -19.08 15.06 -0.15
N LYS A 385 -20.37 15.11 0.21
CA LYS A 385 -21.02 16.32 0.73
C LYS A 385 -20.93 16.34 2.25
N ILE A 386 -20.31 17.36 2.81
CA ILE A 386 -20.16 17.55 4.26
C ILE A 386 -21.26 18.51 4.75
N THR A 387 -21.89 18.16 5.87
CA THR A 387 -22.98 18.92 6.47
C THR A 387 -22.84 18.91 7.99
N ASN A 388 -23.46 19.87 8.66
CA ASN A 388 -23.46 19.98 10.13
C ASN A 388 -22.06 19.95 10.75
N PHE A 389 -21.06 20.49 10.04
CA PHE A 389 -19.70 20.56 10.55
C PHE A 389 -19.65 21.59 11.68
N LYS A 390 -19.13 21.17 12.83
CA LYS A 390 -18.93 22.04 13.99
C LYS A 390 -17.65 21.72 14.74
N TRP A 391 -17.02 22.74 15.29
CA TRP A 391 -16.00 22.63 16.32
C TRP A 391 -16.69 22.79 17.67
N PHE A 392 -16.64 21.75 18.51
CA PHE A 392 -17.50 21.64 19.69
C PHE A 392 -18.96 21.91 19.34
N ASP A 393 -19.52 23.02 19.81
CA ASP A 393 -20.90 23.46 19.59
C ASP A 393 -21.01 24.61 18.59
N LYS A 394 -19.89 25.05 18.01
CA LYS A 394 -19.83 26.16 17.05
C LYS A 394 -19.93 25.64 15.61
N PRO A 395 -21.06 25.84 14.91
CA PRO A 395 -21.17 25.48 13.50
C PRO A 395 -20.32 26.38 12.62
N LEU A 396 -19.88 25.87 11.47
CA LEU A 396 -19.32 26.71 10.41
C LEU A 396 -20.46 27.39 9.63
N ALA A 397 -20.26 28.67 9.28
CA ALA A 397 -21.25 29.46 8.55
C ALA A 397 -21.43 29.00 7.09
N ASP A 398 -20.39 28.48 6.46
CA ASP A 398 -20.41 28.05 5.06
C ASP A 398 -21.04 26.66 4.91
N THR A 399 -22.13 26.60 4.15
CA THR A 399 -22.91 25.39 3.90
C THR A 399 -22.46 24.62 2.65
N ASN A 400 -21.63 25.21 1.79
CA ASN A 400 -21.19 24.59 0.55
C ASN A 400 -19.88 23.84 0.75
N GLN A 401 -19.96 22.66 1.38
CA GLN A 401 -18.81 21.81 1.71
C GLN A 401 -18.81 20.54 0.86
N LEU A 402 -17.89 20.45 -0.10
CA LEU A 402 -17.84 19.39 -1.09
C LEU A 402 -16.42 18.90 -1.31
N ALA A 403 -16.23 17.59 -1.39
CA ALA A 403 -15.00 16.98 -1.91
C ALA A 403 -15.32 16.01 -3.05
N ARG A 404 -14.49 15.98 -4.09
CA ARG A 404 -14.60 15.10 -5.24
C ARG A 404 -13.32 14.32 -5.41
N PHE A 405 -13.43 13.06 -5.81
CA PHE A 405 -12.28 12.20 -6.06
C PHE A 405 -12.66 11.02 -6.95
N THR A 406 -11.66 10.42 -7.58
CA THR A 406 -11.83 9.22 -8.40
C THR A 406 -11.41 7.99 -7.63
N VAL A 407 -12.10 6.87 -7.87
CA VAL A 407 -11.84 5.58 -7.23
C VAL A 407 -11.67 4.52 -8.30
N SER A 408 -10.46 3.97 -8.41
CA SER A 408 -10.18 2.85 -9.32
C SER A 408 -10.98 1.61 -8.96
N ARG A 409 -11.03 0.61 -9.86
CA ARG A 409 -11.72 -0.66 -9.60
C ARG A 409 -11.23 -1.31 -8.29
N GLN A 410 -9.93 -1.33 -8.01
CA GLN A 410 -9.37 -1.90 -6.77
C GLN A 410 -9.61 -1.04 -5.53
N GLY A 411 -10.08 0.20 -5.67
CA GLY A 411 -10.32 1.11 -4.56
C GLY A 411 -9.19 2.12 -4.30
N LYS A 412 -8.29 2.36 -5.27
CA LYS A 412 -7.31 3.46 -5.15
C LYS A 412 -8.02 4.79 -5.32
N VAL A 413 -7.82 5.70 -4.37
CA VAL A 413 -8.37 7.06 -4.41
C VAL A 413 -7.35 8.02 -5.00
N THR A 414 -7.77 8.82 -5.98
CA THR A 414 -6.94 9.82 -6.67
C THR A 414 -7.71 11.12 -6.91
N GLY A 415 -6.97 12.22 -7.15
CA GLY A 415 -7.56 13.52 -7.51
C GLY A 415 -8.52 14.10 -6.47
N VAL A 416 -8.15 14.09 -5.19
CA VAL A 416 -9.01 14.64 -4.13
C VAL A 416 -9.03 16.18 -4.21
N GLU A 417 -10.12 16.72 -4.74
CA GLU A 417 -10.38 18.15 -4.84
C GLU A 417 -11.46 18.56 -3.84
N ALA A 418 -11.23 19.62 -3.06
CA ALA A 418 -12.17 20.06 -2.03
C ALA A 418 -12.52 21.54 -2.16
N LYS A 419 -13.81 21.85 -1.97
CA LYS A 419 -14.39 23.19 -1.97
C LYS A 419 -15.08 23.44 -0.63
N GLY A 420 -14.69 24.54 0.02
CA GLY A 420 -15.19 24.94 1.33
C GLY A 420 -14.25 24.51 2.47
N LYS A 421 -14.25 25.27 3.57
CA LYS A 421 -13.28 25.12 4.67
C LYS A 421 -13.33 23.72 5.32
N ALA A 422 -14.52 23.21 5.61
CA ALA A 422 -14.69 21.90 6.24
C ALA A 422 -14.29 20.76 5.30
N ALA A 423 -14.64 20.87 4.02
CA ALA A 423 -14.28 19.89 3.01
C ALA A 423 -12.76 19.83 2.83
N SER A 424 -12.09 20.98 2.68
CA SER A 424 -10.64 21.06 2.57
C SER A 424 -9.95 20.53 3.82
N TRP A 425 -10.51 20.79 5.01
CA TRP A 425 -9.97 20.26 6.26
C TRP A 425 -10.10 18.73 6.33
N LEU A 426 -11.21 18.14 5.90
CA LEU A 426 -11.43 16.68 5.94
C LEU A 426 -10.87 15.92 4.71
N ALA A 427 -10.50 16.61 3.63
CA ALA A 427 -10.01 16.02 2.39
C ALA A 427 -8.91 14.94 2.59
N PRO A 428 -7.92 15.13 3.48
CA PRO A 428 -6.86 14.12 3.71
C PRO A 428 -7.37 12.78 4.25
N ASP A 429 -8.55 12.77 4.89
CA ASP A 429 -9.14 11.57 5.47
C ASP A 429 -10.16 10.89 4.53
N MET A 430 -10.53 11.53 3.40
CA MET A 430 -11.45 10.97 2.41
C MET A 430 -10.99 9.64 1.82
N PRO A 431 -9.69 9.42 1.53
CA PRO A 431 -9.22 8.11 1.07
C PRO A 431 -9.58 6.96 2.03
N SER A 432 -9.80 7.25 3.31
CA SER A 432 -10.17 6.24 4.30
C SER A 432 -11.62 5.74 4.17
N LEU A 433 -12.47 6.39 3.36
CA LEU A 433 -13.82 5.93 3.02
C LEU A 433 -13.85 4.79 1.99
N VAL A 434 -12.71 4.52 1.35
CA VAL A 434 -12.56 3.50 0.31
C VAL A 434 -11.44 2.56 0.70
N ALA A 435 -11.69 1.26 0.64
CA ALA A 435 -10.66 0.26 0.86
C ALA A 435 -9.97 -0.08 -0.46
N LEU A 436 -8.64 0.01 -0.50
CA LEU A 436 -7.86 -0.61 -1.55
C LEU A 436 -7.77 -2.11 -1.27
N LEU A 437 -8.42 -2.92 -2.10
CA LEU A 437 -8.35 -4.39 -2.06
C LEU A 437 -7.68 -4.83 -3.37
N PRO A 438 -6.36 -5.12 -3.35
CA PRO A 438 -5.59 -5.26 -4.58
C PRO A 438 -6.08 -6.43 -5.44
N VAL A 439 -6.53 -7.51 -4.80
CA VAL A 439 -6.97 -8.74 -5.47
C VAL A 439 -8.10 -9.44 -4.70
N ASP A 440 -8.80 -10.33 -5.39
CA ASP A 440 -9.88 -11.16 -4.85
C ASP A 440 -9.42 -12.28 -3.89
N GLY A 441 -8.09 -12.52 -3.83
CA GLY A 441 -7.46 -13.60 -3.08
C GLY A 441 -6.80 -13.20 -1.76
N ILE A 442 -6.99 -11.97 -1.27
CA ILE A 442 -6.34 -11.54 -0.02
C ILE A 442 -6.87 -12.29 1.21
N ARG A 443 -6.01 -12.51 2.21
CA ARG A 443 -6.31 -13.17 3.49
C ARG A 443 -5.63 -12.47 4.68
N PRO A 444 -6.06 -12.73 5.92
CA PRO A 444 -5.37 -12.20 7.11
C PRO A 444 -3.87 -12.46 7.06
N GLY A 445 -3.09 -11.43 7.39
CA GLY A 445 -1.64 -11.37 7.34
C GLY A 445 -1.04 -10.95 5.98
N ASP A 446 -1.84 -10.90 4.90
CA ASP A 446 -1.38 -10.32 3.63
C ASP A 446 -1.08 -8.82 3.76
N ARG A 447 -0.11 -8.37 2.95
CA ARG A 447 0.45 -7.02 2.99
C ARG A 447 0.60 -6.46 1.59
N TRP A 448 0.39 -5.15 1.44
CA TRP A 448 0.67 -4.44 0.20
C TRP A 448 1.02 -2.99 0.45
N GLU A 449 1.82 -2.41 -0.43
CA GLU A 449 2.22 -1.01 -0.35
C GLU A 449 1.18 -0.11 -1.03
N ILE A 450 1.04 1.12 -0.52
CA ILE A 450 0.24 2.21 -1.10
C ILE A 450 0.94 3.55 -0.82
N ASN A 451 0.96 4.46 -1.79
CA ASN A 451 1.38 5.84 -1.59
C ASN A 451 0.20 6.70 -1.12
N GLU A 452 0.26 7.24 0.09
CA GLU A 452 -0.79 8.09 0.64
C GLU A 452 -0.23 9.39 1.21
N ALA A 453 -1.07 10.44 1.18
CA ALA A 453 -0.78 11.69 1.85
C ALA A 453 -1.14 11.59 3.34
N VAL A 454 -0.15 11.76 4.21
CA VAL A 454 -0.35 11.81 5.67
C VAL A 454 -0.45 13.27 6.12
N ARG A 455 -1.42 13.54 6.99
CA ARG A 455 -1.62 14.84 7.64
C ARG A 455 -0.55 15.11 8.68
N VAL A 456 0.09 16.27 8.60
CA VAL A 456 0.98 16.82 9.64
C VAL A 456 0.13 17.62 10.65
N PRO A 457 -0.04 17.20 11.91
CA PRO A 457 -0.77 17.98 12.91
C PRO A 457 -0.17 19.38 13.11
N VAL A 458 -1.04 20.41 13.14
CA VAL A 458 -0.64 21.82 13.30
C VAL A 458 -1.13 22.40 14.62
N LEU A 459 -0.45 23.46 15.09
CA LEU A 459 -0.70 24.08 16.40
C LEU A 459 -2.10 24.69 16.53
N GLN A 460 -2.69 25.23 15.46
CA GLN A 460 -4.06 25.74 15.54
C GLN A 460 -5.14 24.67 15.37
N GLY A 461 -4.79 23.44 14.95
CA GLY A 461 -5.71 22.29 14.78
C GLY A 461 -6.81 22.44 13.72
N THR A 462 -7.39 23.63 13.57
CA THR A 462 -8.50 23.98 12.67
C THR A 462 -8.04 24.56 11.33
N GLU A 463 -6.74 24.82 11.19
CA GLU A 463 -6.12 25.22 9.93
C GLU A 463 -5.93 24.02 8.99
N LEU A 464 -5.69 24.31 7.71
CA LEU A 464 -5.35 23.27 6.75
C LEU A 464 -3.95 22.76 7.05
N ALA A 465 -3.90 21.51 7.49
CA ALA A 465 -2.66 20.84 7.79
C ALA A 465 -1.85 20.56 6.51
N PRO A 466 -0.52 20.79 6.53
CA PRO A 466 0.36 20.30 5.48
C PRO A 466 0.23 18.79 5.29
N LEU A 467 0.36 18.35 4.05
CA LEU A 467 0.34 16.94 3.68
C LEU A 467 1.73 16.51 3.25
N ARG A 468 2.09 15.26 3.54
CA ARG A 468 3.33 14.64 3.06
C ARG A 468 3.02 13.27 2.45
N PRO A 469 3.48 12.98 1.22
CA PRO A 469 3.33 11.66 0.63
C PRO A 469 4.22 10.67 1.39
N VAL A 470 3.69 9.48 1.63
CA VAL A 470 4.37 8.40 2.33
C VAL A 470 3.98 7.08 1.67
N VAL A 471 4.97 6.26 1.34
CA VAL A 471 4.74 4.85 1.01
C VAL A 471 4.45 4.10 2.30
N THR A 472 3.25 3.55 2.41
CA THR A 472 2.77 2.86 3.61
C THR A 472 2.41 1.42 3.29
N GLU A 473 2.72 0.51 4.19
CA GLU A 473 2.23 -0.86 4.13
C GLU A 473 0.81 -0.93 4.72
N VAL A 474 -0.11 -1.48 3.94
CA VAL A 474 -1.44 -1.91 4.38
C VAL A 474 -1.36 -3.38 4.75
N ILE A 475 -1.91 -3.76 5.89
CA ILE A 475 -2.00 -5.14 6.36
C ILE A 475 -3.46 -5.51 6.53
N TYR A 476 -3.89 -6.63 5.96
CA TYR A 476 -5.15 -7.26 6.34
C TYR A 476 -4.94 -7.97 7.68
N VAL A 477 -5.37 -7.38 8.80
CA VAL A 477 -5.05 -7.86 10.14
C VAL A 477 -5.79 -9.15 10.48
N ARG A 478 -7.12 -9.13 10.32
CA ARG A 478 -8.06 -10.22 10.67
C ARG A 478 -9.49 -9.85 10.29
N ASP A 479 -10.38 -10.83 10.31
CA ASP A 479 -11.82 -10.60 10.37
C ASP A 479 -12.27 -10.21 11.77
N THR A 480 -13.26 -9.32 11.87
CA THR A 480 -13.84 -8.84 13.13
C THR A 480 -15.28 -8.42 12.94
N ASP A 481 -16.06 -8.41 14.02
CA ASP A 481 -17.39 -7.81 14.04
C ASP A 481 -17.32 -6.33 14.44
N ILE A 482 -17.97 -5.44 13.69
CA ILE A 482 -18.25 -4.06 14.10
C ILE A 482 -19.73 -3.77 13.84
N SER A 483 -20.44 -3.38 14.92
CA SER A 483 -21.86 -3.00 14.86
C SER A 483 -22.73 -4.05 14.16
N GLY A 484 -22.48 -5.33 14.43
CA GLY A 484 -23.21 -6.45 13.82
C GLY A 484 -22.79 -6.81 12.39
N ARG A 485 -21.78 -6.13 11.82
CA ARG A 485 -21.25 -6.41 10.48
C ARG A 485 -19.94 -7.19 10.57
N LYS A 486 -19.81 -8.24 9.75
CA LYS A 486 -18.56 -8.96 9.53
C LYS A 486 -17.65 -8.10 8.66
N CYS A 487 -16.51 -7.69 9.19
CA CYS A 487 -15.60 -6.76 8.54
C CYS A 487 -14.17 -7.30 8.52
N ARG A 488 -13.46 -7.00 7.45
CA ARG A 488 -12.00 -7.12 7.34
C ARG A 488 -11.37 -5.90 7.99
N LEU A 489 -10.48 -6.09 8.96
CA LEU A 489 -9.70 -4.99 9.53
C LEU A 489 -8.43 -4.79 8.68
N LEU A 490 -8.40 -3.70 7.93
CA LEU A 490 -7.19 -3.22 7.25
C LEU A 490 -6.50 -2.18 8.12
N ARG A 491 -5.17 -2.24 8.20
CA ARG A 491 -4.38 -1.28 8.97
C ARG A 491 -3.13 -0.85 8.22
N SER A 492 -2.88 0.44 8.22
CA SER A 492 -1.58 1.03 7.86
C SER A 492 -1.04 1.81 9.04
N SER A 493 0.23 1.68 9.36
CA SER A 493 0.84 2.44 10.47
C SER A 493 2.34 2.57 10.28
N GLY A 494 2.90 3.66 10.77
CA GLY A 494 4.34 3.86 10.72
C GLY A 494 4.81 4.96 11.65
N GLU A 495 6.13 5.04 11.78
CA GLU A 495 6.84 6.15 12.40
C GLU A 495 7.97 6.61 11.48
N ILE A 496 8.05 7.91 11.21
CA ILE A 496 9.01 8.48 10.26
C ILE A 496 9.63 9.72 10.88
N TRP A 497 10.94 9.92 10.67
CA TRP A 497 11.60 11.15 11.11
C TRP A 497 11.06 12.34 10.31
N LEU A 498 10.83 13.47 10.99
CA LEU A 498 10.32 14.68 10.35
C LEU A 498 11.23 15.17 9.21
N LYS A 499 12.55 15.01 9.38
CA LYS A 499 13.56 15.31 8.36
C LYS A 499 13.34 14.55 7.05
N ASP A 500 13.00 13.26 7.13
CA ASP A 500 12.86 12.38 5.97
C ASP A 500 11.64 12.77 5.12
N LEU A 501 10.68 13.48 5.72
CA LEU A 501 9.50 14.04 5.06
C LEU A 501 9.65 15.53 4.72
N ASN A 502 10.85 16.12 4.93
CA ASN A 502 11.08 17.55 4.82
C ASN A 502 10.02 18.39 5.58
N ILE A 503 9.62 17.91 6.75
CA ILE A 503 8.76 18.66 7.66
C ILE A 503 9.66 19.57 8.48
N LYS A 504 9.35 20.86 8.46
CA LYS A 504 10.02 21.90 9.23
C LYS A 504 9.14 22.33 10.40
N VAL A 505 9.70 23.13 11.31
CA VAL A 505 8.89 23.62 12.45
C VAL A 505 7.80 24.58 11.97
N GLU A 506 8.06 25.31 10.89
CA GLU A 506 7.14 26.24 10.25
C GLU A 506 5.86 25.54 9.74
N ASP A 507 5.95 24.27 9.35
CA ASP A 507 4.78 23.46 8.99
C ASP A 507 3.82 23.24 10.17
N LEU A 508 4.28 23.42 11.41
CA LEU A 508 3.48 23.24 12.63
C LEU A 508 2.88 24.55 13.13
N LEU A 509 3.40 25.68 12.67
CA LEU A 509 3.09 27.01 13.17
C LEU A 509 1.98 27.67 12.34
N PRO A 510 1.20 28.57 12.96
CA PRO A 510 0.22 29.33 12.20
C PRO A 510 0.90 30.37 11.29
N PRO A 511 0.23 30.84 10.22
CA PRO A 511 0.79 31.78 9.26
C PRO A 511 1.33 33.07 9.89
N GLU A 512 0.72 33.56 10.97
CA GLU A 512 1.18 34.76 11.66
C GLU A 512 2.55 34.57 12.32
N GLU A 513 2.91 33.36 12.74
CA GLU A 513 4.24 33.07 13.31
C GLU A 513 5.28 32.82 12.22
N VAL A 514 4.87 32.19 11.11
CA VAL A 514 5.76 31.91 9.97
C VAL A 514 6.16 33.19 9.25
N ASN A 515 5.22 34.12 9.07
CA ASN A 515 5.39 35.35 8.29
C ASN A 515 5.86 36.55 9.11
N ARG A 516 6.27 36.36 10.37
CA ARG A 516 6.86 37.44 11.18
C ARG A 516 8.14 37.97 10.55
N MET A 517 8.42 39.26 10.77
CA MET A 517 9.71 39.86 10.36
C MET A 517 10.87 39.10 11.00
N GLY A 518 11.79 38.59 10.18
CA GLY A 518 12.92 37.76 10.62
C GLY A 518 12.63 36.24 10.64
N GLY A 519 11.43 35.81 10.28
CA GLY A 519 11.03 34.40 10.24
C GLY A 519 10.61 33.83 11.60
N SER A 520 10.41 32.52 11.64
CA SER A 520 10.05 31.78 12.86
C SER A 520 11.14 31.90 13.94
N HIS A 521 10.75 32.21 15.18
CA HIS A 521 11.64 32.14 16.35
C HIS A 521 11.81 30.72 16.91
N TYR A 522 11.31 29.73 16.20
CA TYR A 522 11.37 28.34 16.61
C TYR A 522 12.21 27.55 15.62
N ARG A 523 12.84 26.49 16.12
CA ARG A 523 13.46 25.45 15.31
C ARG A 523 13.33 24.11 16.03
N PHE A 524 13.50 23.02 15.29
CA PHE A 524 13.78 21.77 15.95
C PHE A 524 15.14 21.81 16.64
N LEU A 525 15.23 21.22 17.83
CA LEU A 525 16.47 21.16 18.62
C LEU A 525 17.58 20.37 17.90
N THR A 526 17.20 19.38 17.10
CA THR A 526 18.12 18.55 16.30
C THR A 526 17.65 18.48 14.86
N ASP A 527 18.57 18.21 13.94
CA ASP A 527 18.29 18.10 12.51
C ASP A 527 17.23 17.05 12.17
N ARG A 528 17.05 16.03 13.01
CA ARG A 528 16.02 14.98 12.78
C ARG A 528 14.60 15.47 13.03
N GLY A 529 14.43 16.59 13.72
CA GLY A 529 13.13 17.22 14.00
C GLY A 529 12.30 16.57 15.12
N GLY A 530 12.22 15.24 15.09
CA GLY A 530 11.29 14.44 15.88
C GLY A 530 10.70 13.34 15.00
N LYS A 531 9.58 12.75 15.42
CA LYS A 531 8.87 11.74 14.63
C LYS A 531 7.42 12.12 14.37
N LEU A 532 6.97 11.81 13.16
CA LEU A 532 5.56 11.67 12.82
C LEU A 532 5.17 10.20 12.99
N LEU A 533 4.20 9.95 13.87
CA LEU A 533 3.52 8.67 14.00
C LEU A 533 2.18 8.77 13.29
N PHE A 534 1.81 7.76 12.52
CA PHE A 534 0.51 7.69 11.89
C PHE A 534 -0.08 6.28 11.98
N LYS A 535 -1.40 6.22 11.97
CA LYS A 535 -2.16 4.98 11.98
C LYS A 535 -3.49 5.20 11.26
N ARG A 536 -3.79 4.34 10.30
CA ARG A 536 -5.07 4.24 9.61
C ARG A 536 -5.65 2.86 9.84
N GLU A 537 -6.92 2.79 10.21
CA GLU A 537 -7.68 1.55 10.38
C GLU A 537 -8.97 1.65 9.56
N GLN A 538 -9.27 0.61 8.79
CA GLN A 538 -10.52 0.50 8.03
C GLN A 538 -11.18 -0.84 8.36
N TRP A 539 -12.46 -0.79 8.69
CA TRP A 539 -13.29 -1.96 8.87
C TRP A 539 -14.17 -2.11 7.63
N VAL A 540 -13.80 -3.04 6.78
CA VAL A 540 -14.35 -3.21 5.43
C VAL A 540 -15.36 -4.35 5.44
N ASP A 541 -16.61 -4.05 5.13
CA ASP A 541 -17.68 -5.04 5.10
C ASP A 541 -17.35 -6.21 4.18
N HIS A 542 -17.45 -7.44 4.70
CA HIS A 542 -16.99 -8.63 4.00
C HIS A 542 -17.71 -8.85 2.67
N SER A 543 -19.02 -8.53 2.65
CA SER A 543 -19.94 -8.81 1.55
C SER A 543 -19.92 -7.74 0.45
N THR A 544 -19.70 -6.48 0.82
CA THR A 544 -19.83 -5.35 -0.11
C THR A 544 -18.52 -4.67 -0.44
N GLY A 545 -17.47 -4.88 0.35
CA GLY A 545 -16.20 -4.15 0.24
C GLY A 545 -16.29 -2.69 0.72
N ILE A 546 -17.47 -2.24 1.20
CA ILE A 546 -17.67 -0.86 1.66
C ILE A 546 -17.09 -0.70 3.07
N VAL A 547 -16.43 0.44 3.32
CA VAL A 547 -15.88 0.76 4.63
C VAL A 547 -17.01 1.09 5.60
N ALA A 548 -17.24 0.23 6.59
CA ALA A 548 -18.23 0.45 7.65
C ALA A 548 -17.73 1.44 8.72
N LYS A 549 -16.41 1.45 8.95
CA LYS A 549 -15.76 2.39 9.85
C LYS A 549 -14.35 2.66 9.36
N ALA A 550 -13.90 3.90 9.51
CA ALA A 550 -12.52 4.28 9.29
C ALA A 550 -12.02 5.11 10.48
N ARG A 551 -10.73 5.00 10.78
CA ARG A 551 -10.04 5.83 11.77
C ARG A 551 -8.66 6.20 11.27
N THR A 552 -8.38 7.49 11.21
CA THR A 552 -7.05 8.04 10.91
C THR A 552 -6.53 8.73 12.15
N GLN A 553 -5.27 8.47 12.50
CA GLN A 553 -4.59 9.06 13.64
C GLN A 553 -3.21 9.54 13.20
N THR A 554 -2.85 10.75 13.56
CA THR A 554 -1.51 11.29 13.34
C THR A 554 -1.02 11.97 14.61
N ARG A 555 0.28 11.87 14.88
CA ARG A 555 0.91 12.48 16.05
C ARG A 555 2.33 12.88 15.73
N ILE A 556 2.69 14.11 16.08
CA ILE A 556 4.08 14.54 16.11
C ILE A 556 4.58 14.49 17.55
N VAL A 557 5.82 14.05 17.72
CA VAL A 557 6.60 14.24 18.94
C VAL A 557 7.94 14.84 18.54
N ALA A 558 8.21 16.07 18.98
CA ALA A 558 9.37 16.86 18.57
C ALA A 558 9.94 17.65 19.74
N TRP A 559 11.24 17.96 19.70
CA TRP A 559 11.87 18.90 20.62
C TRP A 559 11.97 20.24 19.91
N VAL A 560 11.16 21.21 20.32
CA VAL A 560 11.12 22.53 19.69
C VAL A 560 11.81 23.55 20.59
N HIS A 561 12.88 24.13 20.05
CA HIS A 561 13.67 25.18 20.70
C HIS A 561 13.14 26.55 20.29
N ASP A 562 12.76 27.34 21.29
CA ASP A 562 12.56 28.79 21.16
C ASP A 562 13.92 29.50 21.15
N LEU A 563 14.28 30.08 20.01
CA LEU A 563 15.55 30.76 19.77
C LEU A 563 15.78 31.97 20.67
N ARG A 564 14.74 32.50 21.31
CA ARG A 564 14.83 33.61 22.27
C ARG A 564 15.30 33.15 23.65
N LYS A 565 15.30 31.84 23.92
CA LYS A 565 15.70 31.24 25.19
C LYS A 565 16.98 30.41 25.00
N ALA A 566 17.84 30.37 26.01
CA ALA A 566 18.99 29.47 26.00
C ALA A 566 18.54 28.00 25.99
N VAL A 567 19.33 27.12 25.38
CA VAL A 567 19.08 25.69 25.45
C VAL A 567 19.44 25.20 26.85
N ASN A 568 18.54 24.47 27.49
CA ASN A 568 18.80 23.87 28.79
C ASN A 568 20.02 22.95 28.76
N VAL A 569 20.81 22.95 29.83
CA VAL A 569 22.04 22.14 29.92
C VAL A 569 21.72 20.66 30.09
N SER A 570 20.80 20.33 31.00
CA SER A 570 20.44 18.94 31.30
C SER A 570 19.42 18.38 30.30
N ASN A 571 19.48 17.07 30.04
CA ASN A 571 18.50 16.42 29.17
C ASN A 571 17.11 16.37 29.80
N ALA A 572 17.01 16.21 31.13
CA ALA A 572 15.74 16.25 31.84
C ALA A 572 15.02 17.59 31.65
N ASP A 573 15.76 18.70 31.73
CA ASP A 573 15.19 20.03 31.52
C ASP A 573 14.85 20.27 30.04
N LYS A 574 15.64 19.76 29.09
CA LYS A 574 15.28 19.79 27.66
C LYS A 574 13.96 19.06 27.43
N ASP A 575 13.80 17.87 28.00
CA ASP A 575 12.58 17.07 27.84
C ASP A 575 11.36 17.79 28.45
N ASN A 576 11.52 18.30 29.68
CA ASN A 576 10.46 19.01 30.39
C ASN A 576 10.05 20.32 29.69
N ASN A 577 10.97 21.01 29.01
CA ASN A 577 10.69 22.36 28.47
C ASN A 577 10.51 22.40 26.95
N MET A 578 10.93 21.38 26.20
CA MET A 578 10.98 21.43 24.72
C MET A 578 10.16 20.33 24.03
N VAL A 579 9.77 19.25 24.72
CA VAL A 579 8.99 18.17 24.09
C VAL A 579 7.58 18.64 23.78
N VAL A 580 7.31 18.79 22.49
CA VAL A 580 6.00 19.12 21.94
C VAL A 580 5.38 17.85 21.36
N SER A 581 4.12 17.60 21.72
CA SER A 581 3.32 16.56 21.11
C SER A 581 2.02 17.13 20.56
N LEU A 582 1.76 16.94 19.27
CA LEU A 582 0.52 17.35 18.61
C LEU A 582 -0.15 16.10 18.07
N ALA A 583 -1.35 15.77 18.53
CA ALA A 583 -2.07 14.56 18.11
C ALA A 583 -3.43 14.92 17.52
N GLN A 584 -3.84 14.18 16.50
CA GLN A 584 -5.13 14.31 15.85
C GLN A 584 -5.70 12.94 15.51
N THR A 585 -7.02 12.79 15.60
CA THR A 585 -7.77 11.60 15.20
C THR A 585 -9.05 12.01 14.48
N VAL A 586 -9.32 11.36 13.36
CA VAL A 586 -10.58 11.45 12.63
C VAL A 586 -11.18 10.06 12.56
N THR A 587 -12.45 9.91 12.94
CA THR A 587 -13.20 8.65 12.82
C THR A 587 -14.42 8.89 11.96
N LEU A 588 -14.64 8.01 10.97
CA LEU A 588 -15.80 7.99 10.10
C LEU A 588 -16.57 6.70 10.35
N VAL A 589 -17.88 6.78 10.61
CA VAL A 589 -18.72 5.61 10.92
C VAL A 589 -19.94 5.60 10.00
N LEU A 590 -20.10 4.54 9.22
CA LEU A 590 -21.26 4.36 8.34
C LEU A 590 -22.52 4.13 9.17
N LYS A 591 -23.61 4.84 8.82
CA LYS A 591 -24.93 4.67 9.43
C LYS A 591 -25.66 3.42 8.93
#